data_AF-A0A3N1J2E2-F1
#
_entry.id   AF-A0A3N1J2E2-F1
#
_cell.length_a   1.000
_cell.length_b   1.000
_cell.length_c   1.000
_cell.angle_alpha   90.00
_cell.angle_beta   90.00
_cell.angle_gamma   90.00
#
_symmetry.space_group_name_H-M   'P 1'
#
loop_
_entity.id
_entity.type
_entity.pdbx_description
1 polymer ?
#
loop_
_entity_poly.entity_id
_entity_poly.type
_entity_poly.pdbx_seq_one_letter_code
_entity_poly.pdbx_strand_id
1 'polypeptide(L)'
;MIYDAYIEPSGTRIDMLFHAHQCYTMTLNNPNITDSLRKSLRVDDFDFLDILNANNLSFNEKQEKRKKDKEEKQANDIKALGEQMKKMALGKNNNGKK
;
A
#
# COMPACT_ATOMS: atom_id res chain seq x y z
N MET A 1 -24.96 36.16 0.10
CA MET A 1 -25.26 35.18 -0.97
C MET A 1 -24.74 33.83 -0.53
N ILE A 2 -25.62 32.84 -0.39
CA ILE A 2 -25.31 31.46 0.04
C ILE A 2 -24.84 30.63 -1.18
N TYR A 3 -23.98 31.22 -2.02
CA TYR A 3 -23.56 30.60 -3.28
C TYR A 3 -22.04 30.61 -3.50
N ASP A 4 -21.28 31.22 -2.58
CA ASP A 4 -19.81 31.29 -2.68
C ASP A 4 -19.10 30.17 -1.88
N ALA A 5 -19.86 29.30 -1.21
CA ALA A 5 -19.34 28.17 -0.42
C ALA A 5 -19.34 26.84 -1.19
N TYR A 6 -19.61 26.87 -2.51
CA TYR A 6 -19.63 25.69 -3.39
C TYR A 6 -18.47 25.70 -4.41
N ILE A 7 -17.39 26.43 -4.13
CA ILE A 7 -16.15 26.33 -4.90
C ILE A 7 -15.47 25.00 -4.50
N GLU A 8 -15.78 23.96 -5.28
CA GLU A 8 -15.25 22.59 -5.28
C GLU A 8 -14.72 22.02 -3.95
N PRO A 9 -15.46 21.11 -3.26
CA PRO A 9 -14.88 20.25 -2.24
C PRO A 9 -13.82 19.27 -2.79
N SER A 10 -13.54 19.29 -4.10
CA SER A 10 -12.64 18.39 -4.83
C SER A 10 -11.33 19.01 -5.31
N GLY A 11 -11.17 20.33 -5.34
CA GLY A 11 -10.02 20.97 -6.00
C GLY A 11 -8.68 20.48 -5.45
N THR A 12 -8.50 20.54 -4.13
CA THR A 12 -7.30 20.03 -3.46
C THR A 12 -7.06 18.53 -3.71
N ARG A 13 -8.13 17.74 -3.78
CA ARG A 13 -8.02 16.30 -4.05
C ARG A 13 -7.62 16.02 -5.49
N ILE A 14 -8.16 16.79 -6.44
CA ILE A 14 -7.84 16.74 -7.86
C ILE A 14 -6.39 17.18 -8.08
N ASP A 15 -5.97 18.28 -7.46
CA ASP A 15 -4.60 18.79 -7.51
C ASP A 15 -3.61 17.76 -6.94
N MET A 16 -3.94 17.15 -5.80
CA MET A 16 -3.14 16.08 -5.22
C MET A 16 -3.08 14.86 -6.14
N LEU A 17 -4.18 14.52 -6.81
CA LEU A 17 -4.22 13.40 -7.76
C LEU A 17 -3.28 13.67 -8.95
N PHE A 18 -3.36 14.86 -9.53
CA PHE A 18 -2.46 15.26 -10.62
C PHE A 18 -0.99 15.26 -10.18
N HIS A 19 -0.70 15.84 -9.01
CA HIS A 19 0.64 15.85 -8.46
C HIS A 19 1.19 14.44 -8.22
N ALA A 20 0.40 13.56 -7.60
CA ALA A 20 0.80 12.19 -7.32
C ALA A 20 1.07 11.41 -8.62
N HIS A 21 0.20 11.54 -9.62
CA HIS A 21 0.38 10.92 -10.93
C HIS A 21 1.61 11.45 -11.68
N GLN A 22 1.86 12.75 -11.61
CA GLN A 22 3.05 13.36 -12.22
C GLN A 22 4.32 12.83 -11.58
N CYS A 23 4.40 12.81 -10.24
CA CYS A 23 5.56 12.28 -9.52
C CYS A 23 5.77 10.78 -9.78
N TYR A 24 4.69 10.00 -9.79
CA TYR A 24 4.74 8.58 -10.11
C TYR A 24 5.31 8.33 -11.51
N THR A 25 4.78 9.03 -12.51
CA THR A 25 5.21 8.89 -13.91
C THR A 25 6.67 9.34 -14.09
N MET A 26 7.05 10.47 -13.48
CA MET A 26 8.43 10.96 -13.52
C MET A 26 9.40 9.96 -12.88
N THR A 27 9.00 9.34 -11.76
CA THR A 27 9.80 8.33 -11.07
C THR A 27 9.94 7.06 -11.90
N LEU A 28 8.86 6.59 -12.54
CA LEU A 28 8.91 5.43 -13.44
C LEU A 28 9.75 5.70 -14.69
N ASN A 29 9.78 6.93 -15.18
CA ASN A 29 10.58 7.29 -16.35
C ASN A 29 12.06 7.53 -16.00
N ASN A 30 12.45 7.48 -14.73
CA ASN A 30 13.84 7.58 -14.32
C ASN A 30 14.60 6.28 -14.73
N PRO A 31 15.66 6.38 -15.55
CA PRO A 31 16.41 5.20 -16.01
C PRO A 31 17.21 4.51 -14.89
N ASN A 32 17.44 5.20 -13.76
CA ASN A 32 18.25 4.68 -12.65
C ASN A 32 17.41 3.94 -11.60
N ILE A 33 16.11 3.71 -11.86
CA ILE A 33 15.25 2.98 -10.93
C ILE A 33 15.43 1.47 -11.09
N THR A 34 15.50 0.75 -9.97
CA THR A 34 15.55 -0.72 -9.99
C THR A 34 14.21 -1.31 -10.41
N ASP A 35 14.23 -2.47 -11.06
CA ASP A 35 13.01 -3.20 -11.43
C ASP A 35 12.17 -3.61 -10.22
N SER A 36 12.82 -3.86 -9.08
CA SER A 36 12.13 -4.15 -7.82
C SER A 36 11.30 -2.95 -7.35
N LEU A 37 11.90 -1.75 -7.36
CA LEU A 37 11.22 -0.53 -6.94
C LEU A 37 10.11 -0.14 -7.93
N ARG A 38 10.36 -0.30 -9.23
CA ARG A 38 9.37 -0.08 -10.29
C ARG A 38 8.10 -0.91 -10.08
N LYS A 39 8.23 -2.17 -9.67
CA LYS A 39 7.09 -3.09 -9.43
C LYS A 39 6.35 -2.80 -8.12
N SER A 40 7.02 -2.21 -7.13
CA SER A 40 6.41 -1.93 -5.84
C SER A 40 5.76 -0.56 -5.73
N LEU A 41 6.20 0.42 -6.53
CA LEU A 41 5.69 1.79 -6.52
C LEU A 41 4.20 1.88 -6.85
N ARG A 42 3.49 2.70 -6.09
CA ARG A 42 2.08 3.06 -6.29
C ARG A 42 1.94 4.57 -6.39
N VAL A 43 0.87 5.03 -7.02
CA VAL A 43 0.56 6.47 -7.10
C VAL A 43 0.35 7.05 -5.70
N ASP A 44 -0.29 6.28 -4.81
CA ASP A 44 -0.56 6.67 -3.43
C ASP A 44 0.71 6.90 -2.58
N ASP A 45 1.87 6.36 -2.99
CA ASP A 45 3.14 6.62 -2.30
C ASP A 45 3.57 8.10 -2.40
N PHE A 46 2.97 8.84 -3.35
CA PHE A 46 3.21 10.27 -3.57
C PHE A 46 2.13 11.16 -2.93
N ASP A 47 1.18 10.58 -2.17
CA ASP A 47 0.18 11.30 -1.37
C ASP A 47 0.72 11.58 0.04
N PHE A 48 1.65 12.53 0.15
CA PHE A 48 2.33 12.85 1.42
C PHE A 48 1.39 13.34 2.53
N LEU A 49 0.30 13.99 2.14
CA LEU A 49 -0.68 14.56 3.07
C LEU A 49 -1.88 13.64 3.30
N ASP A 50 -1.88 12.45 2.70
CA ASP A 50 -2.95 11.44 2.82
C ASP A 50 -4.33 12.02 2.45
N ILE A 51 -4.35 12.92 1.45
CA ILE A 51 -5.51 13.66 0.95
C ILE A 51 -6.37 12.77 0.07
N LEU A 52 -5.75 11.89 -0.73
CA LEU A 52 -6.45 10.96 -1.63
C LEU A 52 -7.12 9.83 -0.82
N ASN A 53 -6.47 9.44 0.26
CA ASN A 53 -6.89 8.40 1.20
C ASN A 53 -7.66 8.94 2.41
N ALA A 54 -8.31 10.09 2.26
CA ALA A 54 -9.21 10.69 3.25
C ALA A 54 -10.47 9.83 3.49
N ASN A 55 -10.28 8.64 4.05
CA ASN A 55 -11.23 8.08 4.99
C ASN A 55 -11.34 9.14 6.09
N ASN A 56 -12.55 9.51 6.52
CA ASN A 56 -12.86 10.53 7.53
C ASN A 56 -12.31 10.18 8.94
N LEU A 57 -11.05 9.77 9.01
CA LEU A 57 -10.31 9.31 10.16
C LEU A 57 -9.33 10.41 10.54
N SER A 58 -9.30 10.70 11.83
CA SER A 58 -8.26 11.51 12.45
C SER A 58 -6.88 10.86 12.29
N PHE A 59 -5.84 11.66 12.49
CA PHE A 59 -4.46 11.18 12.48
C PHE A 59 -4.25 9.97 13.42
N ASN A 60 -4.84 10.02 14.62
CA ASN A 60 -4.72 8.95 15.61
C ASN A 60 -5.35 7.65 15.13
N GLU A 61 -6.56 7.71 14.55
CA GLU A 61 -7.25 6.53 14.02
C GLU A 61 -6.50 5.93 12.83
N LYS A 62 -5.90 6.76 11.98
CA LYS A 62 -5.02 6.29 10.89
C LYS A 62 -3.79 5.56 11.42
N GLN A 63 -3.17 6.07 12.48
CA GLN A 63 -2.01 5.42 13.10
C GLN A 63 -2.39 4.08 13.77
N GLU A 64 -3.52 4.02 14.45
CA GLU A 64 -4.03 2.78 15.02
C GLU A 64 -4.33 1.74 13.95
N LYS A 65 -4.97 2.15 12.84
CA LYS A 65 -5.22 1.26 11.71
C LYS A 65 -3.91 0.73 11.11
N ARG A 66 -2.92 1.59 10.87
CA ARG A 66 -1.59 1.18 10.39
C ARG A 66 -0.89 0.21 11.33
N LYS A 67 -1.10 0.34 12.65
CA LYS A 67 -0.56 -0.61 13.64
C LYS A 67 -1.26 -1.96 13.54
N LYS A 68 -2.59 -1.98 13.49
CA LYS A 68 -3.39 -3.21 13.31
C LYS A 68 -3.04 -3.94 12.02
N ASP A 69 -2.95 -3.22 10.90
CA ASP A 69 -2.61 -3.79 9.59
C ASP A 69 -1.20 -4.44 9.62
N LYS A 70 -0.25 -3.87 10.37
CA LYS A 70 1.08 -4.47 10.57
C LYS A 70 1.02 -5.76 11.38
N GLU A 71 0.25 -5.77 12.47
CA GLU A 71 0.08 -6.95 13.32
C GLU A 71 -0.63 -8.08 12.55
N GLU A 72 -1.68 -7.76 11.80
CA GLU A 72 -2.41 -8.72 10.95
C GLU A 72 -1.52 -9.29 9.84
N LYS A 73 -0.73 -8.43 9.17
CA LYS A 73 0.22 -8.89 8.15
C LYS A 73 1.25 -9.83 8.75
N GLN A 74 1.81 -9.51 9.92
CA GLN A 74 2.75 -10.37 10.61
C GLN A 74 2.12 -11.72 10.97
N ALA A 75 0.89 -11.74 11.48
CA ALA A 75 0.17 -12.97 11.79
C ALA A 75 -0.06 -13.84 10.54
N ASN A 76 -0.44 -13.21 9.42
CA ASN A 76 -0.64 -13.89 8.13
C ASN A 76 0.66 -14.46 7.57
N ASP A 77 1.76 -13.72 7.65
CA ASP A 77 3.08 -14.17 7.20
C ASP A 77 3.56 -15.39 8.02
N ILE A 78 3.38 -15.37 9.34
CA ILE A 78 3.70 -16.51 10.22
C ILE A 78 2.86 -17.74 9.86
N LYS A 79 1.55 -17.55 9.61
CA LYS A 79 0.66 -18.63 9.21
C LYS A 79 1.07 -19.24 7.86
N ALA A 80 1.35 -18.40 6.87
CA ALA A 80 1.82 -18.84 5.55
C ALA A 80 3.14 -19.62 5.64
N LEU A 81 4.08 -19.15 6.47
CA LEU A 81 5.34 -19.84 6.75
C LEU A 81 5.10 -21.21 7.39
N GLY A 82 4.24 -21.28 8.40
CA GLY A 82 3.88 -22.54 9.07
C GLY A 82 3.26 -23.57 8.11
N GLU A 83 2.37 -23.12 7.22
CA GLU A 83 1.79 -23.97 6.18
C GLU A 83 2.83 -24.47 5.18
N GLN A 84 3.78 -23.62 4.78
CA GLN A 84 4.91 -24.03 3.93
C GLN A 84 5.80 -25.06 4.62
N MET A 85 6.14 -24.86 5.90
CA MET A 85 6.93 -25.83 6.69
C MET A 85 6.20 -27.17 6.82
N LYS A 86 4.89 -27.17 7.08
CA LYS A 86 4.07 -28.38 7.14
C LYS A 86 4.07 -29.13 5.81
N LYS A 87 3.94 -28.43 4.68
CA LYS A 87 4.05 -29.03 3.33
C LYS A 87 5.43 -29.65 3.08
N MET A 88 6.50 -28.97 3.48
CA MET A 88 7.88 -29.49 3.34
C MET A 88 8.14 -30.73 4.22
N ALA A 89 7.63 -30.74 5.47
CA ALA A 89 7.79 -31.86 6.39
C ALA A 89 6.99 -33.09 5.94
N LEU A 90 5.75 -32.90 5.48
CA LEU A 90 4.90 -33.99 4.98
C LEU A 90 5.33 -34.49 3.60
N GLY A 91 5.89 -33.63 2.75
CA GLY A 91 6.39 -33.98 1.41
C GLY A 91 7.70 -34.78 1.41
N LYS A 92 8.47 -34.77 2.49
CA LYS A 92 9.75 -35.52 2.61
C LYS A 92 9.60 -37.02 2.90
N ASN A 93 8.39 -37.53 3.17
CA ASN A 93 8.18 -38.94 3.53
C ASN A 93 8.02 -39.92 2.35
N ASN A 94 8.08 -39.46 1.09
CA ASN A 94 7.88 -40.35 -0.07
C ASN A 94 9.15 -40.80 -0.81
N ASN A 95 10.36 -40.41 -0.38
CA ASN A 95 11.61 -40.84 -1.04
C ASN A 95 12.36 -41.97 -0.30
N GLY A 96 11.66 -42.76 0.52
CA GLY A 96 12.24 -43.83 1.34
C GLY A 96 11.82 -45.26 0.99
N LYS A 97 11.17 -45.53 -0.15
CA LYS A 97 10.83 -46.92 -0.55
C LYS A 97 10.87 -47.14 -2.07
N LYS A 98 12.05 -47.43 -2.60
CA LYS A 98 12.41 -48.74 -3.19
C LYS A 98 13.87 -48.70 -3.62
#